data_AF-A0A5K0XHY2-F1
#
_entry.id   AF-A0A5K0XHY2-F1
#
_cell.length_a   1.000
_cell.length_b   1.000
_cell.length_c   1.000
_cell.angle_alpha   90.00
_cell.angle_beta   90.00
_cell.angle_gamma   90.00
#
_symmetry.space_group_name_H-M   'P 1'
#
loop_
_entity.id
_entity.type
_entity.pdbx_description
1 polymer ?
#
loop_
_entity_poly.entity_id
_entity_poly.type
_entity_poly.pdbx_seq_one_letter_code
_entity_poly.pdbx_strand_id
1 'polypeptide(L)'
;ELGRRYFPHCSQVLDKFMEDDLPDLFYLERGTPDEQKIKRQRFSELKDDVIKAFSKDKAGSGLASSSSSSSSMKDGVKRGTRK
;
A
#
# COMPACT_ATOMS: atom_id res chain seq x y z
N GLU A 1 13.49 11.02 -1.52
CA GLU A 1 12.21 11.74 -1.28
C GLU A 1 11.00 11.23 -2.07
N LEU A 2 11.08 10.95 -3.38
CA LEU A 2 9.91 10.59 -4.20
C LEU A 2 9.12 9.38 -3.65
N GLY A 3 9.80 8.33 -3.19
CA GLY A 3 9.15 7.17 -2.58
C GLY A 3 8.25 7.52 -1.40
N ARG A 4 8.68 8.42 -0.50
CA ARG A 4 7.87 8.87 0.65
C ARG A 4 6.64 9.68 0.24
N ARG A 5 6.67 10.33 -0.92
CA ARG A 5 5.54 11.11 -1.45
C ARG A 5 4.47 10.26 -2.13
N TYR A 6 4.88 9.24 -2.89
CA TYR A 6 3.97 8.36 -3.63
C TYR A 6 3.60 7.08 -2.88
N PHE A 7 4.47 6.62 -1.98
CA PHE A 7 4.34 5.40 -1.22
C PHE A 7 4.67 5.64 0.26
N PRO A 8 3.91 6.51 0.96
CA PRO A 8 4.18 6.86 2.35
C PRO A 8 4.20 5.62 3.26
N HIS A 9 3.29 4.64 3.05
CA HIS A 9 3.25 3.43 3.86
C HIS A 9 4.42 2.49 3.57
N CYS A 10 4.76 2.25 2.30
CA CYS A 10 5.94 1.43 1.97
C CYS A 10 7.21 2.04 2.54
N SER A 11 7.34 3.36 2.46
CA SER A 11 8.52 4.04 2.98
C SER A 11 8.68 3.88 4.48
N GLN A 12 7.58 3.90 5.24
CA GLN A 12 7.61 3.69 6.69
C GLN A 12 8.02 2.25 7.06
N VAL A 13 7.60 1.25 6.29
CA VAL A 13 8.03 -0.15 6.51
C VAL A 13 9.53 -0.29 6.27
N LEU A 14 10.03 0.31 5.19
CA LEU A 14 11.46 0.26 4.85
C LEU A 14 12.31 1.06 5.84
N ASP A 15 11.84 2.22 6.30
CA ASP A 15 12.54 3.04 7.31
C ASP A 15 12.74 2.25 8.61
N LYS A 16 11.68 1.58 9.11
CA LYS A 16 11.78 0.72 10.31
C LYS A 16 12.75 -0.45 10.11
N PHE A 17 12.67 -1.13 8.97
CA PHE A 17 13.57 -2.23 8.67
C PHE A 17 15.05 -1.78 8.64
N MET A 18 15.32 -0.59 8.10
CA MET A 18 16.65 0.00 8.08
C MET A 18 17.13 0.45 9.47
N GLU A 19 16.22 0.85 10.35
CA GLU A 19 16.55 1.23 11.74
C GLU A 19 16.80 -0.01 12.63
N ASP A 20 16.03 -1.08 12.45
CA ASP A 20 16.04 -2.27 13.33
C ASP A 20 17.04 -3.37 12.91
N ASP A 21 17.33 -3.55 11.61
CA ASP A 21 18.00 -4.77 11.10
C ASP A 21 19.14 -4.50 10.09
N LEU A 22 19.76 -3.31 10.07
CA LEU A 22 20.88 -3.03 9.17
C LEU A 22 22.24 -3.45 9.77
N PRO A 23 22.93 -4.42 9.16
CA PRO A 23 23.95 -4.06 8.17
C PRO A 23 23.95 -4.94 6.90
N ASP A 24 24.03 -4.26 5.76
CA ASP A 24 24.42 -4.73 4.43
C ASP A 24 23.54 -5.78 3.72
N LEU A 25 22.95 -5.41 2.57
CA LEU A 25 22.18 -6.30 1.67
C LEU A 25 22.95 -7.59 1.28
N PHE A 26 24.27 -7.56 1.37
CA PHE A 26 25.16 -8.70 1.20
C PHE A 26 25.01 -9.79 2.30
N TYR A 27 24.30 -9.53 3.40
CA TYR A 27 24.09 -10.51 4.47
C TYR A 27 23.25 -11.71 4.05
N LEU A 28 22.37 -11.60 3.05
CA LEU A 28 21.58 -12.73 2.55
C LEU A 28 22.47 -13.85 1.97
N GLU A 29 23.66 -13.49 1.48
CA GLU A 29 24.65 -14.39 0.90
C GLU A 29 25.80 -14.71 1.87
N ARG A 30 25.98 -13.92 2.94
CA ARG A 30 27.06 -14.10 3.93
C ARG A 30 26.59 -14.93 5.14
N GLY A 31 27.46 -15.81 5.62
CA GLY A 31 27.22 -16.63 6.81
C GLY A 31 26.95 -18.10 6.47
N THR A 32 26.76 -18.91 7.51
CA THR A 32 26.46 -20.34 7.41
C THR A 32 25.12 -20.59 6.72
N PRO A 33 24.89 -21.78 6.14
CA PRO A 33 23.63 -22.08 5.46
C PRO A 33 22.38 -21.91 6.34
N ASP A 34 22.47 -22.17 7.65
CA ASP A 34 21.38 -21.95 8.60
C ASP A 34 21.13 -20.46 8.86
N GLU A 35 22.18 -19.66 9.06
CA GLU A 35 22.05 -18.20 9.18
C GLU A 35 21.42 -17.60 7.93
N GLN A 36 21.80 -18.07 6.74
CA GLN A 36 21.20 -17.60 5.50
C GLN A 36 19.71 -17.98 5.38
N LYS A 37 19.30 -19.17 5.87
CA LYS A 37 17.88 -19.55 5.90
C LYS A 37 17.07 -18.59 6.78
N ILE A 38 17.58 -18.29 7.97
CA ILE A 38 16.93 -17.35 8.91
C ILE A 38 16.82 -15.96 8.27
N LYS A 39 17.88 -15.47 7.63
CA LYS A 39 17.86 -14.16 6.94
C LYS A 39 16.88 -14.12 5.77
N ARG A 40 16.83 -15.17 4.96
CA ARG A 40 15.84 -15.30 3.86
C ARG A 40 14.41 -15.32 4.38
N GLN A 41 14.17 -15.98 5.51
CA GLN A 41 12.85 -15.98 6.15
C GLN A 41 12.43 -14.58 6.57
N ARG A 42 13.29 -13.85 7.30
CA ARG A 42 13.01 -12.46 7.71
C ARG A 42 12.78 -11.53 6.52
N PHE A 43 13.54 -11.70 5.44
CA PHE A 43 13.34 -10.93 4.20
C PHE A 43 11.98 -11.23 3.56
N SER A 44 11.51 -12.48 3.62
CA SER A 44 10.17 -12.83 3.12
C SER A 44 9.08 -12.12 3.90
N GLU A 45 9.21 -12.03 5.22
CA GLU A 45 8.27 -11.30 6.08
C GLU A 45 8.23 -9.80 5.72
N LEU A 46 9.42 -9.19 5.56
CA LEU A 46 9.51 -7.79 5.12
C LEU A 46 8.84 -7.58 3.74
N LYS A 47 9.06 -8.51 2.80
CA LYS A 47 8.47 -8.43 1.46
C LYS A 47 6.94 -8.44 1.54
N ASP A 48 6.36 -9.29 2.39
CA ASP A 48 4.91 -9.38 2.56
C ASP A 48 4.34 -8.09 3.18
N ASP A 49 5.04 -7.50 4.14
CA ASP A 49 4.67 -6.21 4.74
C ASP A 49 4.73 -5.06 3.72
N VAL A 50 5.73 -5.04 2.85
CA VAL A 50 5.84 -4.05 1.77
C VAL A 50 4.70 -4.22 0.75
N ILE A 51 4.34 -5.44 0.37
CA ILE A 51 3.20 -5.69 -0.55
C ILE A 51 1.88 -5.19 0.06
N LYS A 52 1.68 -5.44 1.36
CA LYS A 52 0.52 -4.96 2.10
C LYS A 52 0.48 -3.43 2.19
N ALA A 53 1.62 -2.80 2.48
CA ALA A 53 1.75 -1.35 2.51
C ALA A 53 1.52 -0.71 1.13
N PHE A 54 2.04 -1.34 0.06
CA PHE A 54 1.84 -0.90 -1.31
C PHE A 54 0.36 -0.87 -1.70
N SER A 55 -0.39 -1.89 -1.28
CA SER A 55 -1.84 -1.93 -1.51
C SER A 55 -2.57 -0.77 -0.84
N LYS A 56 -2.11 -0.33 0.35
CA LYS A 56 -2.64 0.86 1.04
C LYS A 56 -2.26 2.16 0.34
N ASP A 57 -1.00 2.29 -0.07
CA ASP A 57 -0.53 3.46 -0.82
C ASP A 57 -1.28 3.63 -2.15
N LYS A 58 -1.58 2.52 -2.83
CA LYS A 58 -2.37 2.51 -4.06
C LYS A 58 -3.84 2.92 -3.82
N ALA A 59 -4.42 2.54 -2.69
CA ALA A 59 -5.79 2.94 -2.34
C ALA A 59 -5.89 4.42 -1.95
N GLY A 60 -4.85 4.97 -1.31
CA GLY A 60 -4.78 6.37 -0.90
C GLY A 60 -4.38 7.35 -2.01
N SER A 61 -3.79 6.89 -3.12
CA SER A 61 -3.25 7.75 -4.18
C SER A 61 -4.29 8.37 -5.13
N GLY A 62 -5.57 8.40 -4.74
CA GLY A 62 -6.63 9.15 -5.46
C GLY A 62 -7.06 8.55 -6.81
N LEU A 63 -6.49 7.41 -7.22
CA LEU A 63 -6.90 6.68 -8.42
C LEU A 63 -8.29 6.02 -8.25
N ALA A 64 -8.81 5.95 -7.02
CA ALA A 64 -10.18 5.55 -6.72
C ALA A 64 -11.21 6.67 -7.01
N SER A 65 -10.83 7.69 -7.78
CA SER A 65 -11.72 8.74 -8.26
C SER A 65 -12.45 8.30 -9.55
N SER A 66 -13.43 7.40 -9.44
CA SER A 66 -14.64 7.40 -10.31
C SER A 66 -15.59 6.24 -9.98
N SER A 67 -16.18 6.24 -8.79
CA SER A 67 -17.52 5.68 -8.62
C SER A 67 -18.48 6.81 -8.26
N SER A 68 -18.68 7.73 -9.20
CA SER A 68 -19.87 8.59 -9.19
C SER A 68 -21.09 7.70 -9.51
N SER A 69 -21.65 7.06 -8.49
CA SER A 69 -22.91 6.33 -8.57
C SER A 69 -24.04 7.34 -8.84
N SER A 70 -24.40 7.54 -10.10
CA SER A 70 -25.63 8.23 -10.49
C SER A 70 -26.82 7.27 -10.39
N SER A 71 -27.24 6.94 -9.17
CA SER A 71 -28.47 6.18 -8.92
C SER A 71 -29.65 7.11 -8.61
N SER A 72 -30.24 7.66 -9.67
CA SER A 72 -31.69 7.74 -9.94
C SER A 72 -32.73 7.57 -8.80
N MET A 73 -33.57 8.60 -8.65
CA MET A 73 -35.04 8.63 -8.53
C MET A 73 -35.65 9.30 -7.28
N LYS A 74 -36.53 10.29 -7.59
CA LYS A 74 -37.86 10.57 -7.01
C LYS A 74 -37.95 11.67 -5.92
N ASP A 75 -38.41 12.86 -6.34
CA ASP A 75 -39.40 13.61 -5.54
C ASP A 75 -40.38 14.33 -6.47
N GLY A 76 -41.67 14.23 -6.15
CA GLY A 76 -42.78 14.59 -7.02
C GLY A 76 -43.21 16.03 -6.90
N VAL A 77 -43.50 16.68 -8.04
CA VAL A 77 -44.32 17.89 -8.07
C VAL A 77 -45.42 17.72 -9.12
N LYS A 78 -46.64 17.46 -8.63
CA LYS A 78 -47.89 17.61 -9.37
C LYS A 78 -48.22 19.09 -9.51
N ARG A 79 -48.45 19.62 -10.73
CA ARG A 79 -49.37 20.74 -11.07
C ARG A 79 -49.70 20.60 -12.58
N GLY A 80 -50.92 20.25 -13.00
CA GLY A 80 -52.00 21.17 -13.45
C GLY A 80 -51.52 22.08 -14.60
N THR A 81 -52.16 22.30 -15.75
CA THR A 81 -53.58 22.30 -16.18
C THR A 81 -53.60 22.62 -17.69
N ARG A 82 -54.54 22.05 -18.45
CA ARG A 82 -55.18 22.49 -19.73
C ARG A 82 -54.39 23.39 -20.73
N LYS A 83 -54.37 22.99 -22.01
CA LYS A 83 -55.09 23.64 -23.12
C LYS A 83 -55.10 22.76 -24.36
#